data_AF-Q08990-F1
#
_entry.id   AF-Q08990-F1
#
_cell.length_a   1.000
_cell.length_b   1.000
_cell.length_c   1.000
_cell.angle_alpha   90.00
_cell.angle_beta   90.00
_cell.angle_gamma   90.00
#
_symmetry.space_group_name_H-M   'P 1'
#
loop_
_entity.id
_entity.type
_entity.pdbx_description
1 polymer ?
#
loop_
_entity_poly.entity_id
_entity_poly.type
_entity_poly.pdbx_seq_one_letter_code
_entity_poly.pdbx_strand_id
1 'polypeptide(L)'
;MTDNTTSSDLIKNVETARSTIDGLIESLGWIELNYRCERQCNWDEVCYTPSWGPSPMGMTEPGSHNEGFGTHFDESRQRLVINSKLQCININDLMVNRNH
;
A
#
# COMPACT_ATOMS: atom_id res chain seq x y z
N MET A 1 3.90 23.44 -42.53
CA MET A 1 2.64 23.32 -41.77
C MET A 1 2.82 22.10 -40.88
N THR A 2 3.27 22.31 -39.65
CA THR A 2 3.34 21.24 -38.65
C THR A 2 1.92 20.84 -38.32
N ASP A 3 1.62 19.55 -38.49
CA ASP A 3 0.30 18.97 -38.47
C ASP A 3 -0.31 19.06 -37.07
N ASN A 4 -1.18 20.06 -36.85
CA ASN A 4 -1.90 20.25 -35.58
C ASN A 4 -2.71 19.01 -35.19
N THR A 5 -3.16 18.22 -36.17
CA THR A 5 -3.92 16.98 -35.96
C THR A 5 -3.08 15.94 -35.23
N THR A 6 -1.81 15.77 -35.64
CA THR A 6 -0.90 14.83 -34.96
C THR A 6 -0.66 15.25 -33.51
N SER A 7 -0.51 16.55 -33.26
CA SER A 7 -0.30 17.05 -31.88
C SER A 7 -1.53 16.82 -31.00
N SER A 8 -2.75 17.05 -31.51
CA SER A 8 -3.97 16.82 -30.72
C SER A 8 -4.18 15.34 -30.44
N ASP A 9 -3.94 14.46 -31.40
CA ASP A 9 -4.09 13.01 -31.21
C ASP A 9 -3.05 12.46 -30.24
N LEU A 10 -1.80 12.95 -30.30
CA LEU A 10 -0.75 12.59 -29.34
C LEU A 10 -1.12 13.01 -27.92
N ILE A 11 -1.59 14.24 -27.72
CA ILE A 11 -2.03 14.73 -26.41
C ILE A 11 -3.17 13.86 -25.88
N LYS A 12 -4.20 13.60 -26.71
CA LYS A 12 -5.34 12.75 -26.34
C LYS A 12 -4.91 11.33 -25.94
N ASN A 13 -3.97 10.74 -26.67
CA ASN A 13 -3.47 9.40 -26.35
C ASN A 13 -2.69 9.38 -25.03
N VAL A 14 -1.86 10.38 -24.76
CA VAL A 14 -1.13 10.51 -23.49
C VAL A 14 -2.09 10.72 -22.32
N GLU A 15 -3.12 11.57 -22.48
CA GLU A 15 -4.15 11.79 -21.47
C GLU A 15 -4.96 10.52 -21.18
N THR A 16 -5.35 9.80 -22.23
CA THR A 16 -6.09 8.53 -22.10
C THR A 16 -5.26 7.47 -21.37
N ALA A 17 -3.97 7.35 -21.74
CA ALA A 17 -3.05 6.42 -21.08
C ALA A 17 -2.84 6.79 -19.61
N ARG A 18 -2.64 8.07 -19.30
CA ARG A 18 -2.52 8.56 -17.92
C ARG A 18 -3.79 8.22 -17.12
N SER A 19 -4.97 8.55 -17.64
CA SER A 19 -6.24 8.27 -16.97
C SER A 19 -6.44 6.76 -16.71
N THR A 20 -6.03 5.90 -17.64
CA THR A 20 -6.11 4.44 -17.48
C THR A 20 -5.15 3.95 -16.41
N ILE A 21 -3.91 4.47 -16.37
CA ILE A 21 -2.92 4.13 -15.35
C ILE A 21 -3.38 4.61 -13.98
N ASP A 22 -3.90 5.84 -13.87
CA ASP A 22 -4.40 6.39 -12.61
C ASP A 22 -5.58 5.55 -12.09
N GLY A 23 -6.51 5.18 -12.95
CA GLY A 23 -7.61 4.28 -12.59
C GLY A 23 -7.14 2.88 -12.16
N LEU A 24 -6.06 2.36 -12.77
CA LEU A 24 -5.46 1.09 -12.36
C LEU A 24 -4.77 1.22 -10.99
N ILE A 25 -4.04 2.30 -10.74
CA ILE A 25 -3.37 2.57 -9.45
C ILE A 25 -4.40 2.63 -8.31
N GLU A 26 -5.51 3.32 -8.54
CA GLU A 26 -6.62 3.41 -7.60
C GLU A 26 -7.27 2.04 -7.38
N SER A 27 -7.60 1.32 -8.46
CA SER A 27 -8.27 0.02 -8.38
C SER A 27 -7.42 -1.06 -7.69
N LEU A 28 -6.12 -1.09 -7.98
CA LEU A 28 -5.20 -2.06 -7.37
C LEU A 28 -4.87 -1.69 -5.92
N GLY A 29 -4.99 -0.41 -5.55
CA GLY A 29 -4.64 0.06 -4.22
C GLY A 29 -3.20 -0.26 -3.86
N TRP A 30 -2.26 -0.12 -4.81
CA TRP A 30 -0.84 -0.47 -4.60
C TRP A 30 -0.25 0.26 -3.40
N ILE A 31 0.49 -0.48 -2.58
CA ILE A 31 0.97 -0.02 -1.28
C ILE A 31 1.90 1.19 -1.45
N GLU A 32 2.85 1.10 -2.37
CA GLU A 32 3.84 2.15 -2.64
C GLU A 32 3.18 3.48 -3.04
N LEU A 33 2.00 3.42 -3.66
CA LEU A 33 1.32 4.60 -4.20
C LEU A 33 0.29 5.18 -3.23
N ASN A 34 -0.42 4.31 -2.50
CA ASN A 34 -1.58 4.71 -1.70
C ASN A 34 -1.34 4.68 -0.18
N TYR A 35 -0.29 4.03 0.28
CA TYR A 35 -0.05 3.84 1.71
C TYR A 35 1.03 4.80 2.16
N ARG A 36 0.80 5.41 3.31
CA ARG A 36 1.71 6.40 3.90
C ARG A 36 1.84 6.13 5.37
N CYS A 37 3.02 6.38 5.89
CA CYS A 37 3.17 6.37 7.33
C CYS A 37 2.39 7.52 7.96
N GLU A 38 1.84 7.26 9.14
CA GLU A 38 1.10 8.26 9.90
C GLU A 38 1.90 9.51 10.26
N ARG A 39 3.22 9.36 10.32
CA ARG A 39 4.20 10.40 10.60
C ARG A 39 5.53 10.04 9.97
N GLN A 40 6.44 11.00 9.90
CA GLN A 40 7.83 10.66 9.65
C GLN A 40 8.37 9.82 10.82
N CYS A 41 8.88 8.63 10.52
CA CYS A 41 9.47 7.77 11.53
C CYS A 41 10.79 8.36 12.03
N ASN A 42 11.10 8.08 13.29
CA ASN A 42 12.39 8.42 13.88
C ASN A 42 13.51 7.57 13.23
N TRP A 43 14.77 7.92 13.51
CA TRP A 43 15.94 7.24 12.93
C TRP A 43 16.02 5.74 13.29
N ASP A 44 15.43 5.36 14.43
CA ASP A 44 15.38 4.01 14.98
C ASP A 44 14.04 3.32 14.74
N GLU A 45 13.21 3.87 13.85
CA GLU A 45 11.91 3.36 13.50
C GLU A 45 11.79 3.11 12.00
N VAL A 46 10.93 2.16 11.63
CA VAL A 46 10.57 1.89 10.23
C VAL A 46 9.08 2.06 10.03
N CYS A 47 8.70 2.53 8.83
CA CYS A 47 7.30 2.51 8.46
C CYS A 47 6.89 1.08 8.12
N TYR A 48 6.17 0.44 9.03
CA TYR A 48 5.90 -0.99 8.93
C TYR A 48 4.67 -1.27 8.07
N THR A 49 4.86 -2.10 7.06
CA THR A 49 3.79 -2.68 6.25
C THR A 49 3.60 -4.14 6.67
N PRO A 50 2.46 -4.50 7.28
CA PRO A 50 2.13 -5.89 7.57
C PRO A 50 2.14 -6.75 6.29
N SER A 51 2.53 -8.02 6.42
CA SER A 51 2.53 -8.97 5.31
C SER A 51 1.59 -10.13 5.57
N TRP A 52 0.98 -10.67 4.50
CA TRP A 52 0.25 -11.93 4.54
C TRP A 52 1.23 -13.09 4.47
N GLY A 53 1.88 -13.40 5.59
CA GLY A 53 3.05 -14.27 5.58
C GLY A 53 3.82 -14.24 6.88
N PRO A 54 4.91 -15.02 6.97
CA PRO A 54 5.87 -14.90 8.05
C PRO A 54 6.44 -13.49 8.04
N SER A 55 6.24 -12.79 9.15
CA SER A 55 6.80 -11.46 9.38
C SER A 55 7.45 -11.40 10.75
N PRO A 56 8.30 -10.39 11.02
CA PRO A 56 8.77 -10.15 12.37
C PRO A 56 7.62 -9.97 13.37
N MET A 57 6.42 -9.55 12.95
CA MET A 57 5.25 -9.41 13.83
C MET A 57 4.35 -10.67 13.85
N GLY A 58 4.84 -11.80 13.32
CA GLY A 58 4.12 -13.08 13.26
C GLY A 58 3.49 -13.38 11.90
N MET A 59 2.73 -14.48 11.85
CA MET A 59 2.00 -14.92 10.66
C MET A 59 0.59 -14.31 10.66
N THR A 60 0.22 -13.60 9.60
CA THR A 60 -1.14 -13.07 9.43
C THR A 60 -1.84 -13.73 8.25
N GLU A 61 -3.04 -14.25 8.50
CA GLU A 61 -3.87 -14.90 7.49
C GLU A 61 -4.96 -13.95 6.97
N PRO A 62 -5.03 -13.66 5.66
CA PRO A 62 -5.96 -12.68 5.12
C PRO A 62 -7.44 -13.06 5.28
N GLY A 63 -7.75 -14.36 5.45
CA GLY A 63 -9.13 -14.84 5.66
C GLY A 63 -9.59 -14.83 7.12
N SER A 64 -8.73 -14.43 8.06
CA SER A 64 -9.10 -14.30 9.46
C SER A 64 -10.03 -13.11 9.67
N HIS A 65 -10.86 -13.14 10.71
CA HIS A 65 -11.61 -11.96 11.19
C HIS A 65 -10.86 -11.24 12.33
N ASN A 66 -9.75 -11.82 12.80
CA ASN A 66 -8.99 -11.28 13.91
C ASN A 66 -8.08 -10.16 13.40
N GLU A 67 -8.48 -8.91 13.66
CA GLU A 67 -7.67 -7.74 13.37
C GLU A 67 -6.35 -7.81 14.15
N GLY A 68 -5.24 -7.69 13.41
CA GLY A 68 -3.90 -7.59 13.95
C GLY A 68 -3.31 -6.18 13.80
N PHE A 69 -2.09 -6.01 14.28
CA PHE A 69 -1.36 -4.74 14.17
C PHE A 69 -1.28 -4.25 12.72
N GLY A 70 -1.80 -3.06 12.44
CA GLY A 70 -1.81 -2.45 11.11
C GLY A 70 -2.81 -3.05 10.11
N THR A 71 -3.76 -3.88 10.57
CA THR A 71 -4.82 -4.47 9.72
C THR A 71 -6.21 -4.21 10.28
N HIS A 72 -7.22 -4.23 9.42
CA HIS A 72 -8.63 -4.24 9.82
C HIS A 72 -9.41 -5.21 8.93
N PHE A 73 -10.57 -5.66 9.39
CA PHE A 73 -11.45 -6.51 8.58
C PHE A 73 -12.32 -5.64 7.67
N ASP A 74 -12.24 -5.87 6.36
CA ASP A 74 -13.09 -5.22 5.38
C ASP A 74 -14.30 -6.11 5.11
N GLU A 75 -15.45 -5.73 5.67
CA GLU A 75 -16.73 -6.43 5.51
C GLU A 75 -17.16 -6.55 4.04
N SER A 76 -16.86 -5.54 3.20
CA SER A 76 -17.24 -5.58 1.79
C SER A 76 -16.42 -6.60 1.01
N ARG A 77 -15.17 -6.83 1.43
CA ARG A 77 -14.24 -7.77 0.80
C ARG A 77 -14.17 -9.12 1.51
N GLN A 78 -14.82 -9.24 2.68
CA GLN A 78 -14.81 -10.42 3.55
C GLN A 78 -13.40 -10.95 3.84
N ARG A 79 -12.47 -10.04 4.13
CA ARG A 79 -11.06 -10.36 4.41
C ARG A 79 -10.38 -9.27 5.23
N LEU A 80 -9.29 -9.62 5.90
CA LEU A 80 -8.36 -8.63 6.44
C LEU A 80 -7.68 -7.87 5.31
N VAL A 81 -7.54 -6.57 5.53
CA VAL A 81 -6.82 -5.63 4.68
C VAL A 81 -5.84 -4.83 5.53
N ILE A 82 -4.78 -4.32 4.90
CA ILE A 82 -3.79 -3.48 5.57
C ILE A 82 -4.35 -2.05 5.67
N ASN A 83 -4.11 -1.38 6.79
CA ASN A 83 -4.45 0.02 6.96
C ASN A 83 -3.61 0.89 6.01
N SER A 84 -4.25 1.77 5.25
CA SER A 84 -3.52 2.72 4.37
C SER A 84 -2.62 3.68 5.14
N LYS A 85 -2.99 3.98 6.39
CA LYS A 85 -2.17 4.71 7.37
C LYS A 85 -1.30 3.73 8.14
N LEU A 86 -0.06 3.58 7.69
CA LEU A 86 0.94 2.69 8.29
C LEU A 86 1.53 3.28 9.57
N GLN A 87 2.04 2.42 10.44
CA GLN A 87 2.57 2.80 11.75
C GLN A 87 4.10 2.73 11.74
N CYS A 88 4.74 3.67 12.44
CA CYS A 88 6.17 3.59 12.71
C CYS A 88 6.42 2.62 13.87
N ILE A 89 7.26 1.61 13.66
CA ILE A 89 7.64 0.63 14.69
C ILE A 89 9.14 0.79 14.99
N ASN A 90 9.51 0.71 16.28
CA ASN A 90 10.90 0.73 16.67
C ASN A 90 11.63 -0.54 16.21
N ILE A 91 12.86 -0.40 15.73
CA ILE A 91 13.68 -1.54 15.29
C ILE A 91 13.86 -2.55 16.43
N ASN A 92 13.90 -2.11 17.69
CA ASN A 92 14.00 -3.00 18.83
C ASN A 92 12.77 -3.93 18.97
N ASP A 93 11.57 -3.44 18.67
CA ASP A 93 10.34 -4.25 18.71
C ASP A 93 10.35 -5.35 17.63
N LEU A 94 10.94 -5.06 16.47
CA LEU A 94 11.15 -6.06 15.42
C LEU A 94 12.14 -7.14 15.84
N MET A 95 13.16 -6.77 16.61
CA MET A 95 14.23 -7.69 17.03
C MET A 95 13.79 -8.63 18.16
N VAL A 96 12.94 -8.16 19.08
CA VAL A 96 12.37 -9.00 20.15
C VAL A 96 11.58 -10.16 19.58
N ASN A 97 10.85 -9.93 18.48
CA ASN A 97 9.99 -10.93 17.88
C ASN A 97 10.69 -11.85 16.85
N ARG A 98 11.99 -11.67 16.60
CA ARG A 98 12.75 -12.51 15.64
C ARG A 98 12.91 -13.98 16.08
N ASN A 99 12.64 -14.28 17.35
CA ASN A 99 12.85 -15.61 17.96
C ASN A 99 11.56 -16.44 18.09
N HIS A 100 10.45 -16.03 17.48
CA HIS A 100 9.22 -16.81 17.37
C HIS A 100 9.01 -17.29 15.93
#